data_AF-A0A2U0HD75-F1
#
_entry.id   AF-A0A2U0HD75-F1
#
_cell.length_a   1.000
_cell.length_b   1.000
_cell.length_c   1.000
_cell.angle_alpha   90.00
_cell.angle_beta   90.00
_cell.angle_gamma   90.00
#
_symmetry.space_group_name_H-M   'P 1'
#
loop_
_entity.id
_entity.type
_entity.pdbx_description
1 polymer ?
#
loop_
_entity_poly.entity_id
_entity_poly.type
_entity_poly.pdbx_seq_one_letter_code
_entity_poly.pdbx_strand_id
1 'polypeptide(L)' 'TTELTNLGPLCVGHHTIKHHGGWRVRQIPDSGGALEWKSPGGRRFVVRPERKVPVFRPAPDDDRSPQATAPF' A
#
# COMPACT_ATOMS: atom_id res chain seq x y z
N THR A 1 0.81 2.63 16.45
CA THR A 1 0.41 1.29 15.99
C THR A 1 0.82 1.10 14.55
N THR A 2 1.25 -0.09 14.16
CA THR A 2 1.56 -0.43 12.76
C THR A 2 0.31 -0.98 12.10
N GLU A 3 -0.05 -0.47 10.93
CA GLU A 3 -1.25 -0.84 10.18
C GLU A 3 -0.96 -0.80 8.68
N LEU A 4 -1.67 -1.59 7.89
CA LEU A 4 -1.45 -1.69 6.44
C LEU A 4 -1.43 -0.32 5.74
N THR A 5 -2.30 0.59 6.19
CA THR A 5 -2.48 1.95 5.63
C THR A 5 -1.34 2.91 5.96
N ASN A 6 -0.46 2.56 6.91
CA ASN A 6 0.66 3.39 7.35
C ASN A 6 2.05 2.89 6.93
N LEU A 7 2.08 1.71 6.28
CA LEU A 7 3.25 1.13 5.62
C LEU A 7 3.44 1.71 4.21
N GLY A 8 4.64 1.55 3.66
CA GLY A 8 4.94 1.95 2.28
C GLY A 8 6.39 1.67 1.89
N PRO A 9 6.70 1.51 0.59
CA PRO A 9 8.04 1.19 0.10
C PRO A 9 8.91 2.46 0.07
N LEU A 10 9.37 2.90 1.24
CA LEU A 10 10.16 4.11 1.39
C LEU A 10 11.65 3.76 1.43
N CYS A 11 12.47 4.54 0.73
CA CYS A 11 13.92 4.46 0.89
C CYS A 11 14.35 5.16 2.19
N VAL A 12 15.63 5.01 2.57
CA VAL A 12 16.19 5.61 3.80
C VAL A 12 15.87 7.11 3.88
N GLY A 13 16.11 7.88 2.82
CA GLY A 13 15.82 9.32 2.82
C GLY A 13 14.34 9.65 3.06
N HIS A 14 13.43 8.90 2.42
CA HIS A 14 11.99 9.04 2.63
C HIS A 14 11.57 8.69 4.06
N HIS A 15 12.15 7.65 4.64
CA HIS A 15 11.95 7.31 6.05
C HIS A 15 12.43 8.44 6.95
N THR A 16 13.61 9.00 6.71
CA THR A 16 14.16 10.10 7.51
C THR A 16 13.23 11.31 7.52
N ILE A 17 12.76 11.77 6.35
CA ILE A 17 11.91 12.96 6.28
C ILE A 17 10.50 12.72 6.85
N LYS A 18 9.97 11.49 6.75
CA LYS A 18 8.67 11.10 7.34
C LYS A 18 8.75 11.09 8.87
N HIS A 19 9.81 10.51 9.44
CA HIS A 19 9.93 10.34 10.90
C HIS A 19 10.47 11.57 11.60
N HIS A 20 11.43 12.27 11.01
CA HIS A 20 12.16 13.36 11.67
C HIS A 20 11.94 14.72 11.01
N GLY A 21 11.58 14.76 9.73
CA GLY A 21 11.46 16.00 8.96
C GLY A 21 10.09 16.68 9.05
N GLY A 22 9.17 16.19 9.88
CA GLY A 22 7.82 16.75 10.02
C GLY A 22 6.88 16.50 8.83
N TRP A 23 7.30 15.70 7.84
CA TRP A 23 6.45 15.32 6.73
C TRP A 23 5.34 14.38 7.19
N ARG A 24 4.21 14.40 6.47
CA ARG A 24 3.11 13.45 6.65
C ARG A 24 2.87 12.71 5.34
N VAL A 25 2.65 11.41 5.45
CA VAL A 25 2.42 10.52 4.29
C VAL A 25 1.10 9.81 4.47
N ARG A 26 0.29 9.78 3.42
CA ARG A 26 -0.99 9.06 3.37
C ARG A 26 -1.09 8.26 2.08
N GLN A 27 -1.50 6.99 2.17
CA GLN A 27 -1.89 6.21 0.98
C GLN A 27 -3.21 6.75 0.42
N ILE A 28 -3.29 6.94 -0.89
CA ILE A 28 -4.51 7.36 -1.56
C ILE A 28 -5.33 6.11 -1.91
N PRO A 29 -6.56 5.92 -1.38
CA PRO A 29 -7.40 4.78 -1.73
C PRO A 29 -7.62 4.66 -3.23
N ASP A 30 -7.75 3.44 -3.73
CA ASP A 30 -8.07 3.10 -5.13
C ASP A 30 -7.12 3.68 -6.19
N SER A 31 -5.96 4.21 -5.76
CA SER A 31 -4.99 4.87 -6.64
C SER A 31 -3.99 3.90 -7.30
N GLY A 32 -4.04 2.62 -6.94
CA GLY A 32 -3.03 1.64 -7.33
C GLY A 32 -1.66 1.89 -6.66
N GLY A 33 -1.65 2.45 -5.44
CA GLY A 33 -0.44 2.62 -4.62
C GLY A 33 0.16 4.03 -4.59
N ALA A 34 -0.57 5.06 -5.01
CA ALA A 34 -0.10 6.44 -4.91
C ALA A 34 -0.07 6.93 -3.45
N LEU A 35 0.92 7.77 -3.16
CA LEU A 35 1.14 8.39 -1.85
C LEU A 35 0.99 9.91 -1.94
N GLU A 36 0.22 10.48 -1.02
CA GLU A 36 0.21 11.92 -0.76
C GLU A 36 1.27 12.25 0.30
N TRP A 37 2.17 13.18 -0.05
CA TRP A 37 3.17 13.75 0.84
C TRP A 37 2.80 15.19 1.17
N LYS A 38 2.61 15.49 2.45
CA LYS A 38 2.43 16.85 2.95
C LYS A 38 3.72 17.33 3.63
N SER A 39 4.29 18.40 3.10
CA SER A 39 5.46 19.05 3.69
C SER A 39 5.09 19.77 5.01
N PRO A 40 6.07 20.06 5.87
CA PRO A 40 5.85 20.84 7.09
C PRO A 40 5.18 22.19 6.84
N GLY A 41 5.55 22.86 5.73
CA GLY A 41 4.95 24.12 5.29
C GLY A 41 3.60 23.99 4.58
N GLY A 42 2.98 22.81 4.58
CA GLY A 42 1.62 22.61 4.07
C GLY A 42 1.49 22.25 2.59
N ARG A 43 2.55 22.36 1.77
CA ARG A 43 2.52 21.93 0.36
C ARG A 43 2.25 20.43 0.26
N ARG A 44 1.45 20.03 -0.73
CA ARG A 44 1.06 18.64 -0.99
C ARG A 44 1.64 18.17 -2.32
N PHE A 45 2.10 16.92 -2.34
CA PHE A 45 2.65 16.25 -3.51
C PHE A 45 2.03 14.87 -3.65
N VAL A 46 1.73 14.46 -4.88
CA VAL A 46 1.27 13.11 -5.17
C VAL A 46 2.38 12.35 -5.89
N VAL A 47 2.85 11.28 -5.26
CA VAL A 47 3.85 10.38 -5.82
C VAL A 47 3.13 9.12 -6.29
N ARG A 48 3.20 8.86 -7.59
CA ARG A 48 2.65 7.64 -8.19
C ARG A 48 3.73 6.56 -8.24
N PRO A 49 3.38 5.28 -8.08
CA PRO A 49 4.31 4.19 -8.34
C PRO A 49 4.84 4.29 -9.78
N GLU A 50 6.13 4.02 -9.96
CA GLU A 50 6.75 3.99 -11.28
C GLU A 50 6.10 2.91 -12.17
N ARG A 51 5.74 1.77 -11.57
CA ARG A 51 4.97 0.70 -12.21
C ARG A 51 3.62 0.55 -11.54
N LYS A 52 2.56 0.45 -12.34
CA LYS A 52 1.22 0.12 -11.83
C LYS A 52 1.26 -1.27 -11.21
N VAL A 53 0.78 -1.40 -9.98
CA VAL A 53 0.61 -2.71 -9.36
C VAL A 53 -0.57 -3.44 -10.02
N PRO A 54 -0.48 -4.76 -10.24
CA PRO A 54 -1.62 -5.53 -10.70
C PRO A 54 -2.74 -5.49 -9.65
N VAL A 55 -3.99 -5.46 -10.13
CA VAL A 55 -5.16 -5.62 -9.26
C VAL A 55 -5.38 -7.12 -9.07
N PHE A 56 -5.17 -7.61 -7.85
CA PHE A 56 -5.56 -8.97 -7.51
C PHE A 56 -7.08 -9.01 -7.32
N ARG A 57 -7.77 -9.79 -8.15
CA ARG A 57 -9.19 -10.09 -7.97
C ARG A 57 -9.29 -11.52 -7.44
N PRO A 58 -10.16 -11.79 -6.45
CA PRO A 58 -10.47 -13.17 -6.11
C PRO A 58 -10.94 -13.89 -7.36
N ALA A 59 -10.56 -15.15 -7.51
CA ALA A 59 -11.23 -16.01 -8.47
C ALA A 59 -12.73 -15.98 -8.14
N PRO A 60 -13.63 -16.01 -9.15
CA PRO A 60 -15.03 -16.31 -8.86
C PRO A 60 -15.08 -17.61 -8.05
N ASP A 61 -16.01 -17.68 -7.09
CA ASP A 61 -16.24 -18.92 -6.35
C ASP A 61 -16.57 -20.02 -7.36
N ASP A 62 -15.62 -20.91 -7.58
CA ASP A 62 -15.86 -22.14 -8.29
C ASP A 62 -16.60 -23.02 -7.28
N ASP A 63 -17.79 -23.51 -7.60
CA ASP A 63 -18.58 -24.46 -6.80
C ASP A 63 -17.91 -25.86 -6.82
N ARG A 64 -16.59 -25.87 -6.61
CA ARG A 64 -15.80 -27.09 -6.52
C ARG A 64 -16.01 -27.64 -5.12
N SER A 65 -16.97 -28.56 -5.03
CA SER A 65 -17.14 -29.44 -3.88
C SER A 65 -15.76 -29.95 -3.41
N PRO A 66 -15.43 -29.86 -2.11
CA PRO A 66 -14.15 -30.32 -1.60
C PRO A 66 -14.01 -31.82 -1.90
N GLN A 67 -13.01 -32.19 -2.69
CA GLN A 67 -12.65 -33.60 -2.85
C GLN A 67 -12.13 -34.11 -1.51
N ALA A 68 -12.75 -35.17 -1.00
CA ALA A 68 -12.32 -35.83 0.23
C ALA A 68 -10.86 -36.28 0.09
N THR A 69 -9.98 -35.71 0.92
CA THR A 69 -8.63 -36.22 1.11
C THR A 69 -8.72 -37.64 1.66
N ALA A 70 -8.17 -38.62 0.93
CA ALA A 70 -8.04 -40.00 1.43
C ALA A 70 -7.08 -40.04 2.65
N PRO A 71 -7.30 -40.93 3.63
CA PRO A 71 -6.55 -40.91 4.88
C PRO A 71 -5.12 -41.44 4.74
N PHE A 72 -4.23 -40.71 5.41
CA PHE A 72 -2.82 -40.91 5.82
C PHE A 72 -1.89 -41.80 5.00
#